data_AF-A0A915EPL2-F1
#
_entry.id   AF-A0A915EPL2-F1
#
_cell.length_a   1.000
_cell.length_b   1.000
_cell.length_c   1.000
_cell.angle_alpha   90.00
_cell.angle_beta   90.00
_cell.angle_gamma   90.00
#
_symmetry.space_group_name_H-M   'P 1'
#
loop_
_entity.id
_entity.type
_entity.pdbx_description
1 polymer ?
#
loop_
_entity_poly.entity_id
_entity_poly.type
_entity_poly.pdbx_seq_one_letter_code
_entity_poly.pdbx_strand_id
1 'polypeptide(L)'
;MFYSVLLDKRSRLKLHNSVLEIFYKYHKELSKNQQHWKQSTNYLAQLLTLVAKSADFQSRDWHKKELDKLTTHIQSTLHRLQSPKNCSKARFIICEDRPAGFGSRLIQMAYCLILAAATKRTYLMMHDGAVFKYNPYGWTAVLKPISSCVFSDVVDIFKLSMYKMWYSNYKVYSNEEFTEEAQPKIRYDENSLVGVLTDINMLSKCDYVVCTGSSNICRIVYSLMTVAYGDMINRWTSLDYIYQFDPYQQDAESVATHAYMPPSQMK
;
A
#
# COMPACT_ATOMS: atom_id res chain seq x y z
N MET A 1 28.05 -4.22 21.53
CA MET A 1 28.51 -3.65 20.23
C MET A 1 29.43 -4.61 19.47
N PHE A 2 30.62 -5.00 19.97
CA PHE A 2 31.49 -5.95 19.25
C PHE A 2 30.80 -7.29 18.88
N TYR A 3 30.10 -7.92 19.83
CA TYR A 3 29.47 -9.23 19.61
C TYR A 3 28.40 -9.22 18.50
N SER A 4 27.62 -8.15 18.38
CA SER A 4 26.61 -7.99 17.32
C SER A 4 27.25 -7.78 15.94
N VAL A 5 28.37 -7.06 15.85
CA VAL A 5 29.13 -6.89 14.59
C VAL A 5 29.75 -8.21 14.13
N LEU A 6 30.19 -9.06 15.06
CA LEU A 6 30.71 -10.40 14.74
C LEU A 6 29.60 -11.36 14.29
N LEU A 7 28.42 -11.31 14.91
CA LEU A 7 27.25 -12.08 14.49
C LEU A 7 26.77 -11.68 13.08
N ASP A 8 26.68 -10.39 12.80
CA ASP A 8 26.38 -9.85 11.47
C ASP A 8 27.40 -10.35 10.42
N LYS A 9 28.70 -10.14 10.64
CA LYS A 9 29.76 -10.61 9.73
C LYS A 9 29.68 -12.13 9.46
N ARG A 10 29.42 -12.95 10.47
CA ARG A 10 29.24 -14.41 10.32
C ARG A 10 27.99 -14.76 9.51
N SER A 11 26.93 -13.97 9.64
CA SER A 11 25.65 -14.19 8.96
C SER A 11 25.73 -13.80 7.47
N ARG A 12 26.42 -12.70 7.15
CA ARG A 12 26.78 -12.31 5.76
C ARG A 12 27.62 -13.36 5.05
N LEU A 13 28.62 -13.93 5.71
CA LEU A 13 29.44 -15.01 5.15
C LEU A 13 28.62 -16.28 4.89
N LYS A 14 27.71 -16.64 5.80
CA LYS A 14 26.80 -17.78 5.61
C LYS A 14 25.84 -17.56 4.43
N LEU A 15 25.28 -16.34 4.30
CA LEU A 15 24.45 -15.94 3.17
C LEU A 15 25.21 -16.09 1.84
N HIS A 16 26.43 -15.54 1.75
CA HIS A 16 27.26 -15.60 0.55
C HIS A 16 27.51 -17.04 0.09
N ASN A 17 27.90 -17.93 1.02
CA ASN A 17 28.11 -19.34 0.71
C ASN A 17 26.83 -20.03 0.21
N SER A 18 25.67 -19.79 0.85
CA SER A 18 24.40 -20.39 0.39
C SER A 18 23.93 -19.85 -0.97
N VAL A 19 24.26 -18.61 -1.34
CA VAL A 19 24.01 -18.10 -2.70
C VAL A 19 24.91 -18.80 -3.73
N LEU A 20 26.20 -18.99 -3.42
CA LEU A 20 27.12 -19.75 -4.28
C LEU A 20 26.68 -21.22 -4.43
N GLU A 21 26.28 -21.88 -3.34
CA GLU A 21 25.76 -23.26 -3.37
C GLU A 21 24.55 -23.40 -4.30
N ILE A 22 23.59 -22.45 -4.25
CA ILE A 22 22.44 -22.43 -5.16
C ILE A 22 22.90 -22.18 -6.61
N PHE A 23 23.80 -21.23 -6.85
CA PHE A 23 24.31 -20.92 -8.18
C PHE A 23 24.99 -22.14 -8.83
N TYR A 24 25.94 -22.77 -8.14
CA TYR A 24 26.64 -23.96 -8.64
C TYR A 24 25.69 -25.14 -8.86
N LYS A 25 24.72 -25.36 -7.95
CA LYS A 25 23.73 -26.42 -8.09
C LYS A 25 22.77 -26.17 -9.26
N TYR A 26 22.29 -24.94 -9.43
CA TYR A 26 21.43 -24.56 -10.54
C TYR A 26 22.14 -24.70 -11.89
N HIS A 27 23.38 -24.20 -11.99
CA HIS A 27 24.19 -24.31 -13.21
C HIS A 27 24.51 -25.79 -13.57
N LYS A 28 24.72 -26.65 -12.57
CA LYS A 28 24.99 -28.09 -12.74
C LYS A 28 23.77 -28.90 -13.19
N GLU A 29 22.55 -28.48 -12.84
CA GLU A 29 21.33 -29.12 -13.34
C GLU A 29 20.87 -28.54 -14.68
N LEU A 30 21.08 -27.23 -14.92
CA LEU A 30 20.90 -26.60 -16.25
C LEU A 30 21.71 -27.32 -17.34
N SER A 31 22.96 -27.71 -17.05
CA SER A 31 23.81 -28.45 -17.99
C SER A 31 23.39 -29.91 -18.25
N LYS A 32 22.31 -30.40 -17.63
CA LYS A 32 21.83 -31.79 -17.78
C LYS A 32 20.49 -31.89 -18.49
N ASN A 33 19.51 -31.04 -18.16
CA ASN A 33 18.26 -30.99 -18.92
C ASN A 33 17.52 -29.66 -18.74
N GLN A 34 16.87 -29.19 -19.80
CA GLN A 34 16.35 -27.82 -19.91
C GLN A 34 14.94 -27.64 -19.33
N GLN A 35 14.28 -28.71 -18.90
CA GLN A 35 12.82 -28.80 -18.82
C GLN A 35 12.26 -29.01 -17.38
N HIS A 36 12.88 -28.39 -16.36
CA HIS A 36 12.54 -28.61 -14.95
C HIS A 36 12.10 -27.35 -14.19
N TRP A 37 11.01 -26.73 -14.64
CA TRP A 37 10.43 -25.51 -14.03
C TRP A 37 10.19 -25.64 -12.51
N LYS A 38 9.71 -26.80 -12.02
CA LYS A 38 9.50 -27.06 -10.58
C LYS A 38 10.78 -26.98 -9.74
N GLN A 39 11.94 -27.22 -10.34
CA GLN A 39 13.23 -27.14 -9.66
C GLN A 39 13.70 -25.67 -9.65
N SER A 40 13.55 -24.96 -10.77
CA SER A 40 13.78 -23.52 -10.86
C SER A 40 12.95 -22.71 -9.85
N THR A 41 11.66 -23.01 -9.68
CA THR A 41 10.81 -22.36 -8.66
C THR A 41 11.29 -22.63 -7.24
N ASN A 42 11.80 -23.84 -6.96
CA ASN A 42 12.36 -24.16 -5.65
C ASN A 42 13.66 -23.42 -5.38
N TYR A 43 14.53 -23.21 -6.38
CA TYR A 43 15.72 -22.37 -6.24
C TYR A 43 15.36 -20.89 -6.07
N LEU A 44 14.36 -20.38 -6.80
CA LEU A 44 13.84 -19.02 -6.63
C LEU A 44 13.31 -18.79 -5.21
N ALA A 45 12.53 -19.72 -4.66
CA ALA A 45 12.03 -19.64 -3.29
C ALA A 45 13.16 -19.67 -2.24
N GLN A 46 14.22 -20.45 -2.47
CA GLN A 46 15.42 -20.44 -1.63
C GLN A 46 16.17 -19.10 -1.70
N LEU A 47 16.34 -18.52 -2.90
CA LEU A 47 16.95 -17.21 -3.08
C LEU A 47 16.14 -16.09 -2.41
N LEU A 48 14.80 -16.07 -2.58
CA LEU A 48 13.90 -15.15 -1.88
C LEU A 48 14.02 -15.29 -0.35
N THR A 49 14.12 -16.53 0.16
CA THR A 49 14.36 -16.79 1.59
C THR A 49 15.72 -16.27 2.08
N LEU A 50 16.75 -16.30 1.22
CA LEU A 50 18.07 -15.76 1.52
C LEU A 50 18.09 -14.22 1.48
N VAL A 51 17.36 -13.59 0.54
CA VAL A 51 17.16 -12.13 0.49
C VAL A 51 16.37 -11.65 1.71
N ALA A 52 15.30 -12.34 2.10
CA ALA A 52 14.55 -12.02 3.33
C ALA A 52 15.45 -12.09 4.59
N LYS A 53 16.39 -13.04 4.64
CA LYS A 53 17.40 -13.12 5.72
C LYS A 53 18.45 -12.02 5.63
N SER A 54 18.79 -11.52 4.45
CA SER A 54 19.78 -10.44 4.29
C SER A 54 19.24 -9.09 4.77
N ALA A 55 17.94 -8.84 4.59
CA ALA A 55 17.26 -7.67 5.14
C ALA A 55 17.31 -7.65 6.69
N ASP A 56 17.25 -8.81 7.34
CA ASP A 56 17.32 -8.97 8.79
C ASP A 56 18.74 -8.75 9.38
N PHE A 57 19.75 -8.46 8.55
CA PHE A 57 21.09 -8.09 9.03
C PHE A 57 21.18 -6.61 9.43
N GLN A 58 20.20 -5.78 9.04
CA GLN A 58 20.03 -4.45 9.63
C GLN A 58 19.25 -4.55 10.94
N SER A 59 19.72 -3.90 12.01
CA SER A 59 19.02 -3.93 13.30
C SER A 59 17.64 -3.26 13.18
N ARG A 60 16.58 -4.08 13.21
CA ARG A 60 15.19 -3.64 13.09
C ARG A 60 14.80 -2.59 14.14
N ASP A 61 15.44 -2.59 15.31
CA ASP A 61 15.14 -1.68 16.42
C ASP A 61 15.46 -0.21 16.14
N TRP A 62 16.58 0.10 15.48
CA TRP A 62 16.89 1.50 15.15
C TRP A 62 16.02 1.97 13.97
N HIS A 63 15.86 1.11 12.95
CA HIS A 63 15.07 1.43 11.76
C HIS A 63 13.61 1.73 12.15
N LYS A 64 13.00 0.89 13.00
CA LYS A 64 11.67 1.16 13.55
C LYS A 64 11.63 2.48 14.33
N LYS A 65 12.60 2.77 15.20
CA LYS A 65 12.62 4.02 15.99
C LYS A 65 12.71 5.29 15.12
N GLU A 66 13.47 5.26 14.02
CA GLU A 66 13.50 6.42 13.10
C GLU A 66 12.21 6.54 12.26
N LEU A 67 11.58 5.42 11.88
CA LEU A 67 10.26 5.42 11.25
C LEU A 67 9.17 5.93 12.20
N ASP A 68 9.19 5.54 13.48
CA ASP A 68 8.26 6.01 14.52
C ASP A 68 8.42 7.54 14.72
N LYS A 69 9.66 8.05 14.77
CA LYS A 69 9.97 9.50 14.84
C LYS A 69 9.46 10.25 13.60
N LEU A 70 9.75 9.75 12.39
CA LEU A 70 9.35 10.39 11.13
C LEU A 70 7.82 10.44 11.02
N THR A 71 7.15 9.33 11.32
CA THR A 71 5.69 9.23 11.41
C THR A 71 5.14 10.26 12.40
N THR A 72 5.70 10.34 13.61
CA THR A 72 5.30 11.33 14.64
C THR A 72 5.44 12.77 14.14
N HIS A 73 6.55 13.09 13.46
CA HIS A 73 6.78 14.43 12.91
C HIS A 73 5.76 14.80 11.83
N ILE A 74 5.50 13.89 10.88
CA ILE A 74 4.51 14.07 9.81
C ILE A 74 3.11 14.25 10.40
N GLN A 75 2.69 13.36 11.30
CA GLN A 75 1.36 13.43 11.94
C GLN A 75 1.18 14.74 12.73
N SER A 76 2.19 15.19 13.50
CA SER A 76 2.11 16.46 14.23
C SER A 76 2.00 17.69 13.31
N THR A 77 2.59 17.61 12.10
CA THR A 77 2.55 18.69 11.12
C THR A 77 1.23 18.71 10.35
N LEU A 78 0.70 17.54 9.99
CA LEU A 78 -0.65 17.41 9.41
C LEU A 78 -1.72 17.87 10.41
N HIS A 79 -1.66 17.44 11.67
CA HIS A 79 -2.59 17.91 12.71
C HIS A 79 -2.56 19.43 12.87
N ARG A 80 -1.37 20.06 12.90
CA ARG A 80 -1.24 21.52 12.99
C ARG A 80 -1.83 22.26 11.78
N LEU A 81 -1.78 21.65 10.60
CA LEU A 81 -2.35 22.19 9.36
C LEU A 81 -3.88 22.04 9.30
N GLN A 82 -4.40 20.92 9.81
CA GLN A 82 -5.82 20.57 9.83
C GLN A 82 -6.56 21.06 11.08
N SER A 83 -5.89 21.75 12.00
CA SER A 83 -6.49 22.41 13.17
C SER A 83 -6.09 23.88 13.28
N PRO A 84 -6.48 24.74 12.32
CA PRO A 84 -6.20 26.17 12.38
C PRO A 84 -7.01 26.84 13.51
N LYS A 85 -6.40 27.76 14.25
CA LYS A 85 -7.04 28.48 15.38
C LYS A 85 -8.25 29.35 15.00
N ASN A 86 -8.48 29.60 13.72
CA ASN A 86 -9.61 30.38 13.21
C ASN A 86 -9.91 29.93 11.77
N CYS A 87 -11.00 29.18 11.58
CA CYS A 87 -11.38 28.66 10.27
C CYS A 87 -11.67 29.77 9.25
N SER A 88 -12.37 30.84 9.65
CA SER A 88 -12.74 31.97 8.79
C SER A 88 -11.56 32.79 8.24
N LYS A 89 -10.34 32.59 8.78
CA LYS A 89 -9.09 33.17 8.29
C LYS A 89 -8.10 32.14 7.74
N ALA A 90 -8.44 30.85 7.77
CA ALA A 90 -7.63 29.80 7.18
C ALA A 90 -7.73 29.84 5.64
N ARG A 91 -6.69 29.34 4.96
CA ARG A 91 -6.73 29.13 3.50
C ARG A 91 -7.01 27.67 3.24
N PHE A 92 -8.09 27.39 2.53
CA PHE A 92 -8.51 26.02 2.24
C PHE A 92 -8.04 25.53 0.88
N ILE A 93 -7.94 24.21 0.75
CA ILE A 93 -8.14 23.47 -0.49
C ILE A 93 -9.36 22.57 -0.27
N ILE A 94 -10.32 22.63 -1.18
CA ILE A 94 -11.49 21.76 -1.20
C ILE A 94 -11.22 20.68 -2.24
N CYS A 95 -11.50 19.41 -1.90
CA CYS A 95 -11.55 18.35 -2.90
C CYS A 95 -12.92 17.67 -2.92
N GLU A 96 -13.53 17.75 -4.09
CA GLU A 96 -14.64 16.91 -4.53
C GLU A 96 -14.25 15.43 -4.45
N ASP A 97 -15.04 14.60 -3.78
CA ASP A 97 -15.02 13.15 -3.94
C ASP A 97 -15.32 12.81 -5.41
N ARG A 98 -14.46 12.12 -6.16
CA ARG A 98 -14.79 11.71 -7.55
C ARG A 98 -15.54 10.37 -7.60
N PRO A 99 -16.35 10.10 -8.66
CA PRO A 99 -17.14 8.87 -8.77
C PRO A 99 -16.25 7.64 -9.01
N ALA A 100 -15.75 7.03 -7.92
CA ALA A 100 -14.90 5.84 -7.97
C ALA A 100 -15.12 4.88 -6.79
N GLY A 101 -14.41 3.76 -6.76
CA GLY A 101 -14.38 2.81 -5.63
C GLY A 101 -13.72 3.40 -4.36
N PHE A 102 -13.97 2.81 -3.18
CA PHE A 102 -13.55 3.36 -1.88
C PHE A 102 -12.07 3.74 -1.85
N GLY A 103 -11.19 2.80 -2.22
CA GLY A 103 -9.75 3.07 -2.22
C GLY A 103 -9.34 4.18 -3.19
N SER A 104 -10.01 4.32 -4.33
CA SER A 104 -9.71 5.41 -5.28
C SER A 104 -10.00 6.77 -4.66
N ARG A 105 -11.10 6.86 -3.88
CA ARG A 105 -11.46 8.06 -3.14
C ARG A 105 -10.46 8.33 -2.01
N LEU A 106 -10.08 7.30 -1.24
CA LEU A 106 -9.07 7.45 -0.18
C LEU A 106 -7.70 7.91 -0.71
N ILE A 107 -7.26 7.43 -1.88
CA ILE A 107 -6.02 7.94 -2.52
C ILE A 107 -6.21 9.37 -3.02
N GLN A 108 -7.38 9.70 -3.59
CA GLN A 108 -7.69 11.08 -3.95
C GLN A 108 -7.66 12.01 -2.70
N MET A 109 -8.20 11.58 -1.56
CA MET A 109 -8.13 12.31 -0.29
C MET A 109 -6.69 12.42 0.23
N ALA A 110 -5.88 11.37 0.12
CA ALA A 110 -4.47 11.39 0.51
C ALA A 110 -3.66 12.34 -0.38
N TYR A 111 -3.89 12.34 -1.70
CA TYR A 111 -3.30 13.29 -2.64
C TYR A 111 -3.73 14.73 -2.32
N CYS A 112 -5.01 14.96 -2.01
CA CYS A 112 -5.50 16.27 -1.57
C CYS A 112 -4.90 16.72 -0.22
N LEU A 113 -4.65 15.80 0.71
CA LEU A 113 -3.94 16.08 1.97
C LEU A 113 -2.45 16.42 1.74
N ILE A 114 -1.81 15.79 0.74
CA ILE A 114 -0.45 16.12 0.30
C ILE A 114 -0.41 17.51 -0.37
N LEU A 115 -1.36 17.81 -1.27
CA LEU A 115 -1.48 19.15 -1.88
C LEU A 115 -1.76 20.23 -0.83
N ALA A 116 -2.61 19.93 0.16
CA ALA A 116 -2.88 20.80 1.30
C ALA A 116 -1.58 21.10 2.08
N ALA A 117 -0.79 20.06 2.40
CA ALA A 117 0.49 20.21 3.08
C ALA A 117 1.51 21.02 2.27
N ALA A 118 1.68 20.71 0.98
CA ALA A 118 2.60 21.41 0.08
C ALA A 118 2.23 22.89 -0.09
N THR A 119 0.94 23.20 -0.23
CA THR A 119 0.43 24.58 -0.40
C THR A 119 0.21 25.34 0.90
N LYS A 120 0.44 24.71 2.06
CA LYS A 120 0.16 25.24 3.42
C LYS A 120 -1.29 25.68 3.58
N ARG A 121 -2.22 24.87 3.06
CA ARG A 121 -3.67 25.05 3.15
C ARG A 121 -4.29 23.97 4.04
N THR A 122 -5.38 24.28 4.72
CA THR A 122 -6.22 23.30 5.40
C THR A 122 -7.05 22.54 4.34
N TYR A 123 -7.19 21.23 4.47
CA TYR A 123 -8.00 20.40 3.57
C TYR A 123 -9.43 20.34 4.10
N LEU A 124 -10.41 20.70 3.26
CA LEU A 124 -11.82 20.40 3.49
C LEU A 124 -12.29 19.33 2.51
N MET A 125 -12.84 18.25 3.07
CA MET A 125 -13.56 17.25 2.30
C MET A 125 -14.93 17.82 1.90
N MET A 126 -15.36 17.56 0.67
CA MET A 126 -16.68 18.01 0.22
C MET A 126 -17.78 17.43 1.13
N HIS A 127 -18.67 18.29 1.62
CA HIS A 127 -19.73 18.00 2.59
C HIS A 127 -19.27 17.50 3.96
N ASP A 128 -18.01 17.70 4.35
CA ASP A 128 -17.36 17.00 5.49
C ASP A 128 -17.36 15.48 5.34
N GLY A 129 -17.64 15.01 4.12
CA GLY A 129 -18.00 13.63 3.86
C GLY A 129 -19.40 13.23 4.35
N ALA A 130 -20.36 14.12 4.62
CA ALA A 130 -21.77 13.72 4.73
C ALA A 130 -22.27 13.02 3.45
N VAL A 131 -21.71 13.39 2.30
CA VAL A 131 -21.87 12.71 1.00
C VAL A 131 -20.74 11.68 0.76
N PHE A 132 -20.14 11.15 1.83
CA PHE A 132 -19.26 10.01 1.72
C PHE A 132 -20.10 8.80 1.41
N LYS A 133 -20.17 8.48 0.11
CA LYS A 133 -21.16 7.57 -0.45
C LYS A 133 -21.21 6.19 0.22
N TYR A 134 -20.23 5.78 1.02
CA TYR A 134 -20.17 4.49 1.71
C TYR A 134 -20.98 4.40 3.01
N ASN A 135 -21.51 5.50 3.57
CA ASN A 135 -22.36 5.46 4.76
C ASN A 135 -23.36 6.64 4.74
N PRO A 136 -24.66 6.43 5.05
CA PRO A 136 -25.68 7.48 5.01
C PRO A 136 -25.49 8.59 6.06
N TYR A 137 -24.77 8.32 7.16
CA TYR A 137 -24.33 9.30 8.17
C TYR A 137 -22.93 9.90 7.86
N GLY A 138 -22.35 9.53 6.72
CA GLY A 138 -21.13 10.12 6.18
C GLY A 138 -19.81 9.58 6.72
N TRP A 139 -18.73 10.28 6.36
CA TRP A 139 -17.34 9.97 6.72
C TRP A 139 -17.13 9.91 8.23
N THR A 140 -17.71 10.89 8.93
CA THR A 140 -17.64 11.05 10.38
C THR A 140 -18.26 9.91 11.19
N ALA A 141 -19.06 9.05 10.56
CA ALA A 141 -19.65 7.88 11.21
C ALA A 141 -18.61 6.80 11.58
N VAL A 142 -17.54 6.65 10.78
CA VAL A 142 -16.53 5.58 10.97
C VAL A 142 -15.08 6.08 10.91
N LEU A 143 -14.84 7.29 10.38
CA LEU A 143 -13.51 7.91 10.31
C LEU A 143 -13.55 9.31 10.94
N LYS A 144 -12.48 9.72 11.63
CA LYS A 144 -12.43 11.07 12.23
C LYS A 144 -12.49 12.16 11.16
N PRO A 145 -13.14 13.31 11.43
CA PRO A 145 -13.15 14.43 10.48
C PRO A 145 -11.72 14.84 10.15
N ILE A 146 -11.47 15.12 8.86
CA ILE A 146 -10.12 15.37 8.34
C ILE A 146 -9.55 16.71 8.84
N SER A 147 -10.43 17.64 9.23
CA SER A 147 -10.13 18.99 9.69
C SER A 147 -11.02 19.36 10.89
N SER A 148 -10.61 20.37 11.67
CA SER A 148 -11.46 20.98 12.71
C SER A 148 -12.40 22.08 12.18
N CYS A 149 -12.45 22.27 10.86
CA CYS A 149 -13.33 23.21 10.16
C CYS A 149 -14.36 22.43 9.33
N VAL A 150 -15.53 23.03 9.08
CA VAL A 150 -16.74 22.37 8.56
C VAL A 150 -17.06 22.89 7.15
N PHE A 151 -17.64 22.06 6.29
CA PHE A 151 -18.02 22.33 4.91
C PHE A 151 -19.45 22.86 4.76
N SER A 152 -20.30 22.84 5.80
CA SER A 152 -21.65 23.41 5.78
C SER A 152 -21.71 24.87 5.27
N ASP A 153 -20.56 25.55 5.27
CA ASP A 153 -20.33 26.86 4.69
C ASP A 153 -20.29 26.86 3.11
N VAL A 154 -20.46 25.73 2.37
CA VAL A 154 -19.97 25.61 0.94
C VAL A 154 -20.75 24.81 -0.21
N VAL A 155 -21.58 23.74 -0.05
CA VAL A 155 -22.54 23.12 -1.09
C VAL A 155 -21.92 22.35 -2.35
N ASP A 156 -22.45 21.41 -3.24
CA ASP A 156 -23.68 20.56 -3.52
C ASP A 156 -23.38 19.09 -4.11
N ILE A 157 -24.34 18.32 -4.73
CA ILE A 157 -24.37 16.82 -4.97
C ILE A 157 -24.73 16.33 -6.44
N PHE A 158 -24.92 15.06 -6.94
CA PHE A 158 -24.94 13.62 -6.49
C PHE A 158 -24.60 12.56 -7.64
N LYS A 159 -24.79 11.22 -7.49
CA LYS A 159 -24.13 10.12 -8.31
C LYS A 159 -24.82 8.70 -8.47
N LEU A 160 -24.31 7.80 -9.36
CA LEU A 160 -24.79 6.39 -9.72
C LEU A 160 -23.73 5.19 -9.60
N SER A 161 -23.87 4.01 -10.28
CA SER A 161 -23.28 2.60 -10.05
C SER A 161 -22.10 2.11 -10.98
N MET A 162 -21.63 0.84 -11.29
CA MET A 162 -21.88 -0.66 -11.09
C MET A 162 -20.57 -1.53 -11.43
N TYR A 163 -20.26 -2.88 -11.41
CA TYR A 163 -20.75 -4.24 -10.93
C TYR A 163 -19.60 -5.32 -10.60
N LYS A 164 -19.76 -6.69 -10.69
CA LYS A 164 -18.89 -7.76 -10.02
C LYS A 164 -18.85 -9.23 -10.61
N MET A 165 -17.88 -10.11 -10.23
CA MET A 165 -17.86 -11.62 -10.40
C MET A 165 -17.15 -12.48 -9.26
N TRP A 166 -16.62 -13.72 -9.50
CA TRP A 166 -16.36 -14.85 -8.52
C TRP A 166 -15.24 -15.91 -8.91
N TYR A 167 -14.69 -16.74 -7.97
CA TYR A 167 -13.97 -18.07 -8.13
C TYR A 167 -13.77 -18.85 -6.78
N SER A 168 -13.39 -20.17 -6.77
CA SER A 168 -13.78 -21.12 -5.67
C SER A 168 -12.75 -21.98 -4.87
N ASN A 169 -11.48 -22.17 -5.25
CA ASN A 169 -10.68 -23.32 -4.74
C ASN A 169 -9.78 -23.09 -3.48
N TYR A 170 -10.21 -22.26 -2.54
CA TYR A 170 -9.44 -21.93 -1.32
C TYR A 170 -10.30 -22.02 -0.06
N LYS A 171 -9.70 -22.19 1.13
CA LYS A 171 -10.39 -21.84 2.39
C LYS A 171 -10.40 -20.31 2.51
N VAL A 172 -11.32 -19.68 1.80
CA VAL A 172 -11.50 -18.23 1.83
C VAL A 172 -12.04 -17.82 3.20
N TYR A 173 -11.36 -16.89 3.86
CA TYR A 173 -11.91 -16.15 4.98
C TYR A 173 -12.50 -14.86 4.42
N SER A 174 -13.80 -14.88 4.13
CA SER A 174 -14.61 -13.75 3.68
C SER A 174 -15.86 -13.67 4.54
N ASN A 175 -16.28 -12.47 4.96
CA ASN A 175 -17.66 -12.31 5.39
C ASN A 175 -18.52 -12.19 4.12
N GLU A 176 -19.44 -13.14 3.92
CA GLU A 176 -20.31 -13.16 2.74
C GLU A 176 -21.31 -11.99 2.77
N GLU A 177 -21.78 -11.60 3.96
CA GLU A 177 -22.60 -10.41 4.19
C GLU A 177 -21.89 -9.14 3.70
N PHE A 178 -20.67 -8.84 4.20
CA PHE A 178 -19.84 -7.72 3.72
C PHE A 178 -19.50 -7.83 2.22
N THR A 179 -19.44 -9.05 1.68
CA THR A 179 -19.14 -9.34 0.27
C THR A 179 -20.34 -9.10 -0.65
N GLU A 180 -21.56 -9.28 -0.13
CA GLU A 180 -22.81 -8.87 -0.78
C GLU A 180 -23.06 -7.37 -0.63
N GLU A 181 -22.83 -6.82 0.54
CA GLU A 181 -22.84 -5.39 0.82
C GLU A 181 -21.89 -4.63 -0.12
N ALA A 182 -20.69 -5.15 -0.41
CA ALA A 182 -19.79 -4.59 -1.42
C ALA A 182 -20.33 -4.55 -2.88
N GLN A 183 -21.53 -5.09 -3.16
CA GLN A 183 -22.22 -4.92 -4.45
C GLN A 183 -22.66 -3.45 -4.69
N PRO A 184 -22.60 -2.92 -5.93
CA PRO A 184 -22.87 -1.50 -6.19
C PRO A 184 -24.24 -0.94 -5.80
N LYS A 185 -25.22 -1.81 -5.56
CA LYS A 185 -26.57 -1.45 -5.10
C LYS A 185 -26.59 -1.08 -3.62
N ILE A 186 -25.76 -1.73 -2.81
CA ILE A 186 -25.74 -1.61 -1.34
C ILE A 186 -24.39 -1.20 -0.75
N ARG A 187 -23.29 -1.16 -1.54
CA ARG A 187 -21.91 -0.76 -1.13
C ARG A 187 -21.75 0.67 -0.62
N TYR A 188 -22.88 1.32 -0.49
CA TYR A 188 -23.09 2.72 -0.20
C TYR A 188 -23.92 2.89 1.09
N ASP A 189 -24.00 1.81 1.88
CA ASP A 189 -24.67 1.68 3.17
C ASP A 189 -23.67 1.39 4.31
N GLU A 190 -24.03 1.73 5.54
CA GLU A 190 -23.16 1.74 6.72
C GLU A 190 -22.40 0.42 6.95
N ASN A 191 -23.10 -0.71 6.87
CA ASN A 191 -22.46 -2.03 7.02
C ASN A 191 -21.38 -2.27 5.95
N SER A 192 -21.59 -1.80 4.71
CA SER A 192 -20.60 -1.92 3.63
C SER A 192 -19.31 -1.19 3.92
N LEU A 193 -19.39 -0.07 4.66
CA LEU A 193 -18.24 0.68 5.12
C LEU A 193 -17.50 -0.08 6.23
N VAL A 194 -18.24 -0.64 7.19
CA VAL A 194 -17.69 -1.54 8.22
C VAL A 194 -17.01 -2.74 7.56
N GLY A 195 -17.61 -3.32 6.52
CA GLY A 195 -17.08 -4.41 5.73
C GLY A 195 -15.77 -4.05 5.03
N VAL A 196 -15.75 -3.02 4.18
CA VAL A 196 -14.53 -2.66 3.43
C VAL A 196 -13.40 -2.12 4.34
N LEU A 197 -13.73 -1.51 5.48
CA LEU A 197 -12.73 -1.15 6.50
C LEU A 197 -12.24 -2.38 7.26
N THR A 198 -13.10 -3.36 7.53
CA THR A 198 -12.69 -4.67 8.09
C THR A 198 -11.75 -5.39 7.12
N ASP A 199 -12.09 -5.46 5.84
CA ASP A 199 -11.24 -6.04 4.79
C ASP A 199 -9.87 -5.35 4.76
N ILE A 200 -9.82 -4.02 4.72
CA ILE A 200 -8.56 -3.26 4.72
C ILE A 200 -7.76 -3.50 6.01
N ASN A 201 -8.42 -3.56 7.17
CA ASN A 201 -7.82 -3.82 8.48
C ASN A 201 -7.32 -5.27 8.62
N MET A 202 -7.97 -6.25 7.99
CA MET A 202 -7.52 -7.65 7.94
C MET A 202 -6.37 -7.81 6.95
N LEU A 203 -6.53 -7.33 5.71
CA LEU A 203 -5.52 -7.41 4.65
C LEU A 203 -4.22 -6.69 5.04
N SER A 204 -4.30 -5.53 5.69
CA SER A 204 -3.10 -4.82 6.19
C SER A 204 -2.42 -5.48 7.40
N LYS A 205 -3.00 -6.57 7.93
CA LYS A 205 -2.42 -7.44 8.97
C LYS A 205 -2.03 -8.83 8.44
N CYS A 206 -2.28 -9.14 7.18
CA CYS A 206 -1.79 -10.38 6.56
C CYS A 206 -0.26 -10.35 6.41
N ASP A 207 0.38 -11.51 6.63
CA ASP A 207 1.84 -11.63 6.44
C ASP A 207 2.30 -11.34 5.01
N TYR A 208 1.42 -11.55 4.03
CA TYR A 208 1.62 -11.31 2.61
C TYR A 208 0.29 -10.92 1.95
N VAL A 209 0.32 -10.00 0.97
CA VAL A 209 -0.87 -9.57 0.22
C VAL A 209 -0.65 -9.74 -1.28
N VAL A 210 -1.57 -10.46 -1.94
CA VAL A 210 -1.65 -10.57 -3.40
C VAL A 210 -2.92 -9.88 -3.89
N CYS A 211 -2.81 -9.03 -4.90
CA CYS A 211 -3.92 -8.21 -5.41
C CYS A 211 -3.61 -7.62 -6.79
N THR A 212 -4.41 -6.66 -7.26
CA THR A 212 -4.01 -5.75 -8.35
C THR A 212 -3.48 -4.42 -7.81
N GLY A 213 -2.37 -3.94 -8.35
CA GLY A 213 -1.82 -2.61 -8.17
C GLY A 213 -2.63 -1.52 -8.88
N SER A 214 -3.53 -1.86 -9.80
CA SER A 214 -4.62 -0.97 -10.22
C SER A 214 -5.67 -0.73 -9.11
N SER A 215 -5.83 -1.68 -8.17
CA SER A 215 -6.77 -1.51 -7.07
C SER A 215 -6.21 -0.56 -6.02
N ASN A 216 -6.78 0.63 -5.98
CA ASN A 216 -6.44 1.63 -4.98
C ASN A 216 -6.73 1.17 -3.53
N ILE A 217 -7.65 0.21 -3.32
CA ILE A 217 -7.81 -0.45 -2.01
C ILE A 217 -6.53 -1.19 -1.63
N CYS A 218 -5.90 -1.90 -2.57
CA CYS A 218 -4.67 -2.62 -2.29
C CYS A 218 -3.45 -1.70 -2.13
N ARG A 219 -3.38 -0.59 -2.89
CA ARG A 219 -2.39 0.48 -2.64
C ARG A 219 -2.48 1.03 -1.21
N ILE A 220 -3.69 1.16 -0.66
CA ILE A 220 -3.90 1.57 0.74
C ILE A 220 -3.49 0.47 1.72
N VAL A 221 -3.84 -0.79 1.46
CA VAL A 221 -3.36 -1.94 2.26
C VAL A 221 -1.83 -1.95 2.32
N TYR A 222 -1.14 -1.82 1.18
CA TYR A 222 0.32 -1.70 1.12
C TYR A 222 0.85 -0.51 1.93
N SER A 223 0.21 0.66 1.81
CA SER A 223 0.60 1.86 2.54
C SER A 223 0.40 1.70 4.06
N LEU A 224 -0.67 1.03 4.50
CA LEU A 224 -0.95 0.74 5.90
C LEU A 224 0.02 -0.31 6.47
N MET A 225 0.32 -1.38 5.72
CA MET A 225 1.38 -2.33 6.08
C MET A 225 2.72 -1.60 6.25
N THR A 226 3.05 -0.68 5.34
CA THR A 226 4.29 0.11 5.36
C THR A 226 4.37 0.98 6.63
N VAL A 227 3.27 1.63 7.02
CA VAL A 227 3.20 2.41 8.28
C VAL A 227 3.26 1.51 9.51
N ALA A 228 2.64 0.33 9.50
CA ALA A 228 2.57 -0.56 10.66
C ALA A 228 3.87 -1.36 10.92
N TYR A 229 4.64 -1.69 9.87
CA TYR A 229 5.73 -2.66 9.93
C TYR A 229 7.04 -2.21 9.26
N GLY A 230 7.08 -1.09 8.55
CA GLY A 230 8.28 -0.55 7.90
C GLY A 230 8.43 -0.94 6.43
N ASP A 231 9.61 -1.39 5.99
CA ASP A 231 9.83 -1.76 4.58
C ASP A 231 9.08 -3.06 4.22
N MET A 232 7.96 -2.90 3.52
CA MET A 232 7.04 -3.97 3.13
C MET A 232 7.13 -4.37 1.66
N ILE A 233 8.14 -3.88 0.91
CA ILE A 233 8.24 -4.13 -0.54
C ILE A 233 8.27 -5.62 -0.90
N ASN A 234 8.76 -6.46 0.02
CA ASN A 234 8.86 -7.92 -0.12
C ASN A 234 7.67 -8.71 0.49
N ARG A 235 6.59 -8.05 0.93
CA ARG A 235 5.37 -8.69 1.49
C ARG A 235 4.11 -8.43 0.66
N TRP A 236 4.29 -7.96 -0.58
CA TRP A 236 3.20 -7.55 -1.45
C TRP A 236 3.46 -8.02 -2.88
N THR A 237 2.40 -8.37 -3.60
CA THR A 237 2.49 -8.67 -5.04
C THR A 237 1.25 -8.18 -5.75
N SER A 238 1.48 -7.28 -6.69
CA SER A 238 0.50 -6.93 -7.71
C SER A 238 0.54 -7.94 -8.86
N LEU A 239 -0.65 -8.22 -9.41
CA LEU A 239 -0.85 -9.03 -10.61
C LEU A 239 -0.87 -8.20 -11.91
N ASP A 240 -0.80 -6.86 -11.84
CA ASP A 240 -0.87 -5.97 -13.01
C ASP A 240 0.17 -4.83 -13.02
N TYR A 241 0.12 -3.89 -12.07
CA TYR A 241 1.00 -2.72 -12.00
C TYR A 241 1.94 -2.74 -10.80
N ILE A 242 3.16 -2.23 -10.96
CA ILE A 242 4.02 -1.86 -9.80
C ILE A 242 3.30 -0.83 -8.91
N TYR A 243 3.74 -0.68 -7.65
CA TYR A 243 3.15 0.34 -6.78
C TYR A 243 3.38 1.74 -7.38
N GLN A 244 2.28 2.45 -7.62
CA GLN A 244 2.25 3.85 -8.01
C GLN A 244 1.28 4.57 -7.07
N PHE A 245 1.62 5.79 -6.65
CA PHE A 245 0.69 6.60 -5.85
C PHE A 245 -0.41 7.18 -6.75
N ASP A 246 0.00 7.96 -7.76
CA ASP A 246 -0.86 8.48 -8.83
C ASP A 246 -0.77 7.54 -10.07
N PRO A 247 -1.87 6.99 -10.60
CA PRO A 247 -1.86 6.19 -11.83
C PRO A 247 -1.63 7.01 -13.12
N TYR A 248 -1.63 8.35 -13.07
CA TYR A 248 -1.40 9.23 -14.21
C TYR A 248 0.05 9.77 -14.28
N GLN A 249 0.85 9.57 -13.23
CA GLN A 249 2.24 10.02 -13.18
C GLN A 249 3.15 9.00 -13.88
N GLN A 250 3.52 9.28 -15.13
CA GLN A 250 4.25 8.34 -16.00
C GLN A 250 5.76 8.28 -15.72
N ASP A 251 6.30 9.26 -14.97
CA ASP A 251 7.74 9.52 -14.81
C ASP A 251 8.41 8.60 -13.77
N ALA A 252 8.18 7.30 -13.87
CA ALA A 252 8.83 6.28 -13.05
C ALA A 252 10.27 6.01 -13.53
N GLU A 253 11.16 6.99 -13.35
CA GLU A 253 12.55 6.91 -13.77
C GLU A 253 13.31 5.76 -13.09
N SER A 254 14.21 5.11 -13.84
CA SER A 254 15.13 4.09 -13.32
C SER A 254 16.50 4.18 -14.00
N VAL A 255 17.56 3.97 -13.22
CA VAL A 255 18.94 4.10 -13.70
C VAL A 255 19.51 2.72 -14.05
N ALA A 256 19.95 2.56 -15.30
CA ALA A 256 20.64 1.34 -15.72
C ALA A 256 22.01 1.23 -15.03
N THR A 257 22.17 0.24 -14.14
CA THR A 257 23.42 0.01 -13.39
C THR A 257 24.45 -0.80 -14.17
N HIS A 258 24.03 -1.48 -15.23
CA HIS A 258 24.85 -2.36 -16.07
C HIS A 258 24.43 -2.19 -17.54
N ALA A 259 25.36 -2.39 -18.47
CA ALA A 259 25.04 -2.43 -19.89
C ALA A 259 24.20 -3.68 -20.21
N TYR A 260 23.07 -3.50 -20.90
CA TYR A 260 22.24 -4.58 -21.41
C TYR A 260 22.24 -4.57 -22.94
N MET A 261 22.62 -5.70 -23.53
CA MET A 261 22.58 -5.93 -24.97
C MET A 261 21.34 -6.77 -25.29
N PRO A 262 20.38 -6.29 -26.10
CA PRO A 262 19.23 -7.10 -26.50
C PRO A 262 19.66 -8.40 -27.19
N PRO A 263 19.03 -9.56 -26.90
CA PRO A 263 19.36 -10.82 -27.55
C PRO A 263 19.23 -10.78 -29.09
N SER A 264 18.36 -9.92 -29.63
CA SER A 264 18.22 -9.66 -31.06
C SER A 264 19.42 -8.94 -31.71
N GLN A 265 20.36 -8.42 -30.91
CA GLN A 265 21.60 -7.80 -31.36
C GLN A 265 22.83 -8.69 -31.12
N MET A 266 22.69 -9.79 -30.36
CA MET A 266 23.75 -10.78 -30.19
C MET A 266 23.87 -11.61 -31.49
N LYS A 267 24.95 -11.38 -32.23
CA LYS A 267 25.38 -12.16 -33.40
C LYS A 267 26.57 -13.03 -33.04
#